data_AF-A0A2N9GRF2-F1
#
_entry.id   AF-A0A2N9GRF2-F1
#
_cell.length_a   1.000
_cell.length_b   1.000
_cell.length_c   1.000
_cell.angle_alpha   90.00
_cell.angle_beta   90.00
_cell.angle_gamma   90.00
#
_symmetry.space_group_name_H-M   'P 1'
#
loop_
_entity.id
_entity.type
_entity.pdbx_description
1 polymer ?
#
loop_
_entity_poly.entity_id
_entity_poly.type
_entity_poly.pdbx_seq_one_letter_code
_entity_poly.pdbx_strand_id
1 'polypeptide(L)'
;MSMTDEEILKKLEDSTKDATCQQLESLRSILEHQSGGGGVRYLQPHLLQHYDATADANTFRQALPLLFPPRPSVNKVLWFIYADNITTTKGGFKVMAASAYPMHNKSKWEQLCDDLEHGVPSSEISDVAMRDSVAEVLGGPQPELSRRIRSICEDKNWGGMLCKLWPNVRYIRCVTTGSMKQYYPRLKHYAGEVPLLGGDYFASECCVGMNLDIMQPPETTRFVLLPTAAYFEFLPFASDETNVVGEETVDISGVEVGKMYEVVVTTYRGFYRYRLGDIVRVVGFYNSSPQVEFVMRAPKSSSEIINEKHLMSAMESFQSVIRNAVAAEISEFASFLDLTLSPKQLKVYIEVREGCMFLQEEKLEESVEILKRCGSSIEDSLGGIYMVDRQRRRDRPFWQYPL
;
A
#
# COMPACT_ATOMS: atom_id res chain seq x y z
N MET A 1 0.29 22.78 22.39
CA MET A 1 -1.16 22.91 22.12
C MET A 1 -1.47 22.09 20.89
N SER A 2 -2.47 21.19 20.93
CA SER A 2 -2.95 20.57 19.69
C SER A 2 -3.66 21.64 18.88
N MET A 3 -3.37 21.71 17.58
CA MET A 3 -4.12 22.59 16.68
C MET A 3 -5.60 22.21 16.66
N THR A 4 -6.47 23.17 16.43
CA THR A 4 -7.90 22.92 16.19
C THR A 4 -8.12 22.41 14.76
N ASP A 5 -9.26 21.74 14.51
CA ASP A 5 -9.61 21.25 13.18
C ASP A 5 -9.71 22.40 12.16
N GLU A 6 -10.22 23.57 12.58
CA GLU A 6 -10.26 24.78 11.76
C GLU A 6 -8.86 25.30 11.39
N GLU A 7 -7.91 25.27 12.32
CA GLU A 7 -6.53 25.66 12.05
C GLU A 7 -5.84 24.69 11.07
N ILE A 8 -6.12 23.39 11.19
CA ILE A 8 -5.57 22.37 10.28
C ILE A 8 -6.14 22.58 8.87
N LEU A 9 -7.45 22.73 8.75
CA LEU A 9 -8.12 22.99 7.46
C LEU A 9 -7.60 24.28 6.83
N LYS A 10 -7.44 25.34 7.63
CA LYS A 10 -6.87 26.60 7.14
C LYS A 10 -5.46 26.42 6.59
N LYS A 11 -4.59 25.66 7.28
CA LYS A 11 -3.24 25.36 6.77
C LYS A 11 -3.26 24.52 5.50
N LEU A 12 -4.20 23.59 5.36
CA LEU A 12 -4.37 22.83 4.13
C LEU A 12 -4.81 23.74 2.98
N GLU A 13 -5.80 24.60 3.21
CA GLU A 13 -6.24 25.58 2.23
C GLU A 13 -5.10 26.51 1.81
N ASP A 14 -4.39 27.07 2.77
CA ASP A 14 -3.30 28.01 2.49
C ASP A 14 -2.13 27.33 1.77
N SER A 15 -1.81 26.07 2.09
CA SER A 15 -0.72 25.33 1.42
C SER A 15 -1.07 24.86 0.01
N THR A 16 -2.35 24.74 -0.34
CA THR A 16 -2.80 24.25 -1.66
C THR A 16 -3.27 25.37 -2.61
N LYS A 17 -3.51 26.60 -2.11
CA LYS A 17 -3.91 27.77 -2.91
C LYS A 17 -2.90 28.14 -3.99
N ASP A 18 -1.62 28.19 -3.65
CA ASP A 18 -0.51 28.47 -4.57
C ASP A 18 0.58 27.40 -4.40
N ALA A 19 0.29 26.21 -4.92
CA ALA A 19 1.17 25.06 -4.82
C ALA A 19 2.55 25.32 -5.45
N THR A 20 2.62 26.12 -6.52
CA THR A 20 3.87 26.47 -7.18
C THR A 20 4.76 27.32 -6.30
N CYS A 21 4.20 28.38 -5.69
CA CYS A 21 4.94 29.20 -4.75
C CYS A 21 5.41 28.37 -3.54
N GLN A 22 4.54 27.55 -2.98
CA GLN A 22 4.87 26.69 -1.84
C GLN A 22 5.95 25.64 -2.17
N GLN A 23 5.99 25.10 -3.39
CA GLN A 23 7.05 24.20 -3.83
C GLN A 23 8.40 24.90 -3.94
N LEU A 24 8.44 26.13 -4.49
CA LEU A 24 9.65 26.92 -4.58
C LEU A 24 10.18 27.31 -3.19
N GLU A 25 9.29 27.71 -2.28
CA GLU A 25 9.64 27.98 -0.88
C GLU A 25 10.15 26.73 -0.17
N SER A 26 9.51 25.57 -0.38
CA SER A 26 9.94 24.29 0.17
C SER A 26 11.33 23.90 -0.33
N LEU A 27 11.59 24.02 -1.64
CA LEU A 27 12.91 23.75 -2.21
C LEU A 27 13.98 24.68 -1.63
N ARG A 28 13.71 25.99 -1.57
CA ARG A 28 14.64 26.97 -0.95
C ARG A 28 14.94 26.61 0.49
N SER A 29 13.90 26.33 1.29
CA SER A 29 14.06 25.93 2.69
C SER A 29 14.87 24.65 2.86
N ILE A 30 14.64 23.64 2.01
CA ILE A 30 15.44 22.41 2.00
C ILE A 30 16.90 22.71 1.72
N LEU A 31 17.21 23.55 0.73
CA LEU A 31 18.58 23.87 0.34
C LEU A 31 19.29 24.77 1.35
N GLU A 32 18.60 25.76 1.92
CA GLU A 32 19.11 26.64 2.98
C GLU A 32 19.49 25.83 4.24
N HIS A 33 18.60 24.92 4.68
CA HIS A 33 18.86 24.05 5.82
C HIS A 33 20.14 23.21 5.64
N GLN A 34 20.52 22.97 4.39
CA GLN A 34 21.66 22.14 4.01
C GLN A 34 22.92 22.97 3.70
N SER A 35 22.79 24.29 3.55
CA SER A 35 23.93 25.19 3.33
C SER A 35 24.66 25.56 4.63
N GLY A 36 24.00 25.50 5.79
CA GLY A 36 24.57 25.89 7.08
C GLY A 36 25.39 24.78 7.74
N GLY A 37 26.72 24.77 7.54
CA GLY A 37 27.75 24.10 8.36
C GLY A 37 27.73 22.56 8.54
N GLY A 38 26.56 21.92 8.53
CA GLY A 38 26.31 20.49 8.63
C GLY A 38 25.72 19.87 7.35
N GLY A 39 25.84 20.59 6.23
CA GLY A 39 25.29 20.21 4.93
C GLY A 39 25.77 18.88 4.37
N VAL A 40 24.93 18.31 3.51
CA VAL A 40 25.23 17.08 2.76
C VAL A 40 26.41 17.32 1.80
N ARG A 41 27.61 16.91 2.22
CA ARG A 41 28.89 17.15 1.50
C ARG A 41 28.91 16.60 0.06
N TYR A 42 28.14 15.56 -0.26
CA TYR A 42 28.11 15.01 -1.62
C TYR A 42 27.40 15.92 -2.63
N LEU A 43 26.56 16.88 -2.17
CA LEU A 43 25.92 17.85 -3.05
C LEU A 43 26.82 19.04 -3.37
N GLN A 44 27.84 19.30 -2.55
CA GLN A 44 28.72 20.46 -2.73
C GLN A 44 29.35 20.53 -4.13
N PRO A 45 29.86 19.45 -4.74
CA PRO A 45 30.42 19.52 -6.11
C PRO A 45 29.39 19.92 -7.18
N HIS A 46 28.12 19.52 -6.99
CA HIS A 46 27.03 19.80 -7.93
C HIS A 46 26.45 21.19 -7.76
N LEU A 47 26.39 21.67 -6.51
CA LEU A 47 25.81 22.98 -6.18
C LEU A 47 26.87 24.09 -6.30
N LEU A 48 28.11 23.93 -5.84
CA LEU A 48 29.12 25.01 -5.83
C LEU A 48 29.50 25.56 -7.22
N GLN A 49 29.26 24.82 -8.30
CA GLN A 49 29.51 25.31 -9.67
C GLN A 49 28.37 26.20 -10.22
N HIS A 50 27.16 26.13 -9.64
CA HIS A 50 25.94 26.73 -10.19
C HIS A 50 25.04 27.43 -9.16
N TYR A 51 25.37 27.36 -7.88
CA TYR A 51 24.53 27.83 -6.79
C TYR A 51 24.96 29.22 -6.33
N ASP A 52 24.34 30.24 -6.90
CA ASP A 52 24.16 31.51 -6.21
C ASP A 52 22.94 31.37 -5.30
N ALA A 53 22.82 32.18 -4.23
CA ALA A 53 21.75 32.05 -3.23
C ALA A 53 20.30 32.21 -3.78
N THR A 54 20.17 32.36 -5.09
CA THR A 54 18.96 32.54 -5.90
C THR A 54 18.63 31.34 -6.80
N ALA A 55 19.36 30.22 -6.71
CA ALA A 55 19.17 29.06 -7.59
C ALA A 55 17.70 28.68 -7.75
N ASP A 56 17.19 28.79 -8.98
CA ASP A 56 15.82 28.47 -9.31
C ASP A 56 15.62 26.95 -9.46
N ALA A 57 14.36 26.50 -9.46
CA ALA A 57 14.02 25.09 -9.60
C ALA A 57 14.57 24.46 -10.90
N ASN A 58 14.81 25.25 -11.95
CA ASN A 58 15.39 24.76 -13.20
C ASN A 58 16.87 24.43 -13.02
N THR A 59 17.64 25.34 -12.42
CA THR A 59 19.06 25.16 -12.13
C THR A 59 19.27 23.94 -11.24
N PHE A 60 18.44 23.78 -10.20
CA PHE A 60 18.48 22.60 -9.32
C PHE A 60 18.27 21.28 -10.10
N ARG A 61 17.25 21.24 -10.98
CA ARG A 61 16.95 20.06 -11.80
C ARG A 61 18.03 19.75 -12.84
N GLN A 62 18.72 20.76 -13.37
CA GLN A 62 19.81 20.54 -14.33
C GLN A 62 21.11 20.11 -13.63
N ALA A 63 21.38 20.61 -12.43
CA ALA A 63 22.64 20.38 -11.72
C ALA A 63 22.73 18.98 -11.08
N LEU A 64 21.60 18.40 -10.66
CA LEU A 64 21.57 17.12 -9.96
C LEU A 64 20.96 16.01 -10.82
N PRO A 65 21.59 14.83 -10.93
CA PRO A 65 20.97 13.69 -11.59
C PRO A 65 19.83 13.11 -10.74
N LEU A 66 18.92 12.39 -11.38
CA LEU A 66 17.94 11.55 -10.68
C LEU A 66 18.65 10.45 -9.89
N LEU A 67 18.25 10.22 -8.64
CA LEU A 67 18.79 9.13 -7.83
C LEU A 67 17.98 7.85 -8.07
N PHE A 68 18.68 6.77 -8.41
CA PHE A 68 18.12 5.44 -8.70
C PHE A 68 18.49 4.44 -7.60
N PRO A 69 17.75 4.39 -6.48
CA PRO A 69 18.04 3.43 -5.42
C PRO A 69 17.62 2.01 -5.83
N PRO A 70 18.36 0.98 -5.37
CA PRO A 70 17.85 -0.39 -5.41
C PRO A 70 16.60 -0.48 -4.53
N ARG A 71 15.49 -0.94 -5.10
CA ARG A 71 14.22 -1.08 -4.38
C ARG A 71 14.10 -2.48 -3.77
N PRO A 72 14.23 -2.64 -2.44
CA PRO A 72 13.92 -3.92 -1.81
C PRO A 72 12.42 -4.22 -1.93
N SER A 73 12.07 -5.48 -2.14
CA SER A 73 10.67 -5.93 -2.14
C SER A 73 10.13 -5.91 -0.72
N VAL A 74 9.36 -4.88 -0.40
CA VAL A 74 8.69 -4.76 0.90
C VAL A 74 7.22 -4.45 0.66
N ASN A 75 6.40 -5.49 0.52
CA ASN A 75 4.96 -5.36 0.71
C ASN A 75 4.72 -5.41 2.22
N LYS A 76 4.56 -4.24 2.85
CA LYS A 76 4.10 -4.15 4.23
C LYS A 76 2.61 -3.87 4.22
N VAL A 77 1.83 -4.80 4.74
CA VAL A 77 0.42 -4.61 5.04
C VAL A 77 0.32 -4.00 6.44
N LEU A 78 -0.36 -2.86 6.58
CA LEU A 78 -0.62 -2.24 7.87
C LEU A 78 -2.08 -1.78 7.93
N TRP A 79 -2.87 -2.46 8.76
CA TRP A 79 -4.24 -2.09 9.09
C TRP A 79 -4.24 -1.27 10.38
N PHE A 80 -5.22 -0.40 10.57
CA PHE A 80 -5.46 0.22 11.88
C PHE A 80 -6.95 0.11 12.21
N ILE A 81 -7.28 -0.75 13.17
CA ILE A 81 -8.61 -0.86 13.75
C ILE A 81 -8.66 0.10 14.93
N TYR A 82 -9.59 1.04 14.88
CA TYR A 82 -9.84 2.03 15.92
C TYR A 82 -11.05 1.63 16.75
N ALA A 83 -10.78 1.01 17.88
CA ALA A 83 -11.80 0.62 18.83
C ALA A 83 -11.42 1.18 20.20
N ASP A 84 -12.28 2.02 20.79
CA ASP A 84 -12.05 2.36 22.19
C ASP A 84 -13.26 2.80 23.03
N ASN A 85 -13.08 2.67 24.36
CA ASN A 85 -13.66 3.46 25.46
C ASN A 85 -12.58 4.27 26.23
N ILE A 86 -11.29 4.03 25.97
CA ILE A 86 -10.12 4.74 26.48
C ILE A 86 -9.81 5.90 25.53
N THR A 87 -9.72 7.11 26.07
CA THR A 87 -9.44 8.30 25.24
C THR A 87 -7.95 8.61 25.16
N THR A 88 -7.10 7.87 25.88
CA THR A 88 -5.70 8.27 26.12
C THR A 88 -4.82 7.05 26.37
N THR A 89 -3.79 6.82 25.54
CA THR A 89 -2.76 5.80 25.81
C THR A 89 -1.90 6.18 27.02
N LYS A 90 -1.12 5.24 27.59
CA LYS A 90 -0.10 5.54 28.63
C LYS A 90 0.89 6.65 28.20
N GLY A 91 1.02 6.92 26.88
CA GLY A 91 1.83 8.01 26.31
C GLY A 91 1.08 9.31 25.99
N GLY A 92 -0.20 9.46 26.35
CA GLY A 92 -0.96 10.69 26.14
C GLY A 92 -1.63 10.84 24.76
N PHE A 93 -1.54 9.84 23.88
CA PHE A 93 -2.11 9.90 22.52
C PHE A 93 -3.54 9.34 22.48
N LYS A 94 -4.46 10.03 21.79
CA LYS A 94 -5.86 9.58 21.57
C LYS A 94 -5.98 8.53 20.45
N VAL A 95 -5.24 7.43 20.52
CA VAL A 95 -5.09 6.55 19.34
C VAL A 95 -4.82 5.10 19.77
N MET A 96 -5.85 4.27 19.92
CA MET A 96 -5.71 2.80 19.92
C MET A 96 -5.83 2.33 18.48
N ALA A 97 -4.68 2.19 17.82
CA ALA A 97 -4.56 1.65 16.48
C ALA A 97 -4.19 0.16 16.62
N ALA A 98 -5.13 -0.75 16.38
CA ALA A 98 -4.82 -2.18 16.33
C ALA A 98 -4.45 -2.56 14.90
N SER A 99 -3.21 -2.99 14.69
CA SER A 99 -2.83 -3.69 13.47
C SER A 99 -3.58 -5.02 13.41
N ALA A 100 -4.42 -5.18 12.38
CA ALA A 100 -5.01 -6.47 12.10
C ALA A 100 -3.88 -7.39 11.64
N TYR A 101 -3.32 -8.18 12.56
CA TYR A 101 -2.85 -9.50 12.23
C TYR A 101 -3.95 -10.16 11.39
N PRO A 102 -3.64 -10.88 10.30
CA PRO A 102 -4.69 -11.47 9.50
C PRO A 102 -5.50 -12.38 10.42
N MET A 103 -6.71 -11.95 10.77
CA MET A 103 -7.79 -12.74 11.36
C MET A 103 -8.29 -13.80 10.35
N HIS A 104 -7.39 -14.25 9.49
CA HIS A 104 -7.55 -15.26 8.48
C HIS A 104 -7.28 -16.62 9.10
N ASN A 105 -6.43 -16.68 10.14
CA ASN A 105 -6.12 -17.93 10.78
C ASN A 105 -7.09 -18.20 11.93
N LYS A 106 -8.11 -19.03 11.65
CA LYS A 106 -9.04 -19.56 12.66
C LYS A 106 -8.31 -20.28 13.81
N SER A 107 -7.03 -20.65 13.68
CA SER A 107 -6.33 -21.44 14.69
C SER A 107 -5.90 -20.67 15.94
N LYS A 108 -5.85 -19.34 15.92
CA LYS A 108 -5.24 -18.57 17.04
C LYS A 108 -6.24 -17.95 18.01
N TRP A 109 -7.51 -17.81 17.65
CA TRP A 109 -8.48 -17.20 18.55
C TRP A 109 -8.78 -18.11 19.75
N GLU A 110 -8.68 -19.43 19.60
CA GLU A 110 -8.83 -20.40 20.68
C GLU A 110 -7.74 -20.20 21.73
N GLN A 111 -6.48 -20.17 21.31
CA GLN A 111 -5.35 -19.87 22.18
C GLN A 111 -5.48 -18.50 22.85
N LEU A 112 -5.94 -17.46 22.14
CA LEU A 112 -6.19 -16.15 22.74
C LEU A 112 -7.29 -16.21 23.81
N CYS A 113 -8.33 -17.02 23.61
CA CYS A 113 -9.37 -17.22 24.62
C CYS A 113 -8.83 -17.98 25.83
N ASP A 114 -7.95 -18.96 25.64
CA ASP A 114 -7.31 -19.70 26.72
C ASP A 114 -6.35 -18.79 27.52
N ASP A 115 -5.57 -17.95 26.84
CA ASP A 115 -4.69 -16.96 27.47
C ASP A 115 -5.49 -15.96 28.33
N LEU A 116 -6.64 -15.50 27.81
CA LEU A 116 -7.57 -14.64 28.55
C LEU A 116 -8.21 -15.36 29.74
N GLU A 117 -8.59 -16.63 29.57
CA GLU A 117 -9.22 -17.42 30.63
C GLU A 117 -8.29 -17.64 31.81
N HIS A 118 -7.01 -17.92 31.56
CA HIS A 118 -6.00 -18.16 32.60
C HIS A 118 -5.28 -16.88 33.05
N GLY A 119 -5.38 -15.79 32.28
CA GLY A 119 -4.69 -14.53 32.56
C GLY A 119 -3.18 -14.59 32.31
N VAL A 120 -2.71 -15.57 31.54
CA VAL A 120 -1.29 -15.82 31.27
C VAL A 120 -1.11 -16.07 29.78
N PRO A 121 -0.23 -15.33 29.08
CA PRO A 121 0.05 -15.57 27.67
C PRO A 121 0.66 -16.94 27.42
N SER A 122 0.38 -17.53 26.25
CA SER A 122 0.93 -18.82 25.83
C SER A 122 2.45 -18.92 25.99
N SER A 123 2.94 -20.10 26.39
CA SER A 123 4.36 -20.41 26.51
C SER A 123 5.08 -20.47 25.15
N GLU A 124 4.35 -20.51 24.03
CA GLU A 124 4.90 -20.37 22.67
C GLU A 124 5.55 -19.00 22.44
N ILE A 125 5.10 -17.99 23.18
CA ILE A 125 5.70 -16.66 23.14
C ILE A 125 7.03 -16.73 23.88
N SER A 126 8.14 -16.83 23.15
CA SER A 126 9.47 -17.00 23.77
C SER A 126 10.00 -15.76 24.49
N ASP A 127 9.56 -14.56 24.10
CA ASP A 127 9.99 -13.28 24.68
C ASP A 127 9.37 -13.06 26.06
N VAL A 128 10.22 -13.13 27.09
CA VAL A 128 9.82 -12.94 28.50
C VAL A 128 9.27 -11.54 28.75
N ALA A 129 9.92 -10.50 28.22
CA ALA A 129 9.51 -9.12 28.46
C ALA A 129 8.14 -8.83 27.84
N MET A 130 7.87 -9.40 26.67
CA MET A 130 6.54 -9.31 26.05
C MET A 130 5.49 -10.04 26.87
N ARG A 131 5.76 -11.28 27.32
CA ARG A 131 4.80 -12.03 28.16
C ARG A 131 4.49 -11.29 29.46
N ASP A 132 5.52 -10.80 30.16
CA ASP A 132 5.35 -10.08 31.42
C ASP A 132 4.53 -8.79 31.21
N SER A 133 4.80 -8.05 30.13
CA SER A 133 4.04 -6.85 29.79
C SER A 133 2.57 -7.15 29.50
N VAL A 134 2.27 -8.23 28.77
CA VAL A 134 0.88 -8.62 28.49
C VAL A 134 0.19 -9.14 29.75
N ALA A 135 0.89 -9.93 30.58
CA ALA A 135 0.36 -10.41 31.85
C ALA A 135 0.01 -9.25 32.81
N GLU A 136 0.83 -8.19 32.86
CA GLU A 136 0.53 -6.96 33.60
C GLU A 136 -0.76 -6.29 33.11
N VAL A 137 -0.97 -6.23 31.79
CA VAL A 137 -2.19 -5.65 31.20
C VAL A 137 -3.43 -6.50 31.49
N LEU A 138 -3.30 -7.84 31.44
CA LEU A 138 -4.40 -8.75 31.76
C LEU A 138 -4.80 -8.65 33.24
N GLY A 139 -3.83 -8.45 34.14
CA GLY A 139 -4.04 -8.28 35.58
C GLY A 139 -4.60 -9.53 36.29
N GLY A 140 -4.65 -10.67 35.59
CA GLY A 140 -5.21 -11.94 36.07
C GLY A 140 -6.23 -12.57 35.10
N PRO A 141 -6.86 -13.69 35.50
CA PRO A 141 -7.89 -14.39 34.72
C PRO A 141 -9.08 -13.52 34.30
N GLN A 142 -9.49 -13.61 33.02
CA GLN A 142 -10.61 -12.89 32.39
C GLN A 142 -11.64 -13.86 31.76
N PRO A 143 -12.28 -14.77 32.53
CA PRO A 143 -13.12 -15.85 32.00
C PRO A 143 -14.41 -15.38 31.31
N GLU A 144 -14.96 -14.22 31.72
CA GLU A 144 -16.14 -13.65 31.06
C GLU A 144 -15.81 -13.09 29.67
N LEU A 145 -14.67 -12.40 29.55
CA LEU A 145 -14.18 -11.88 28.27
C LEU A 145 -13.80 -13.01 27.32
N SER A 146 -13.13 -14.04 27.83
CA SER A 146 -12.81 -15.25 27.06
C SER A 146 -14.08 -15.91 26.50
N ARG A 147 -15.09 -16.19 27.34
CA ARG A 147 -16.38 -16.78 26.88
C ARG A 147 -17.09 -15.92 25.84
N ARG A 148 -17.09 -14.59 26.00
CA ARG A 148 -17.68 -13.67 25.03
C ARG A 148 -16.96 -13.74 23.68
N ILE A 149 -15.63 -13.67 23.67
CA ILE A 149 -14.85 -13.71 22.42
C ILE A 149 -15.00 -15.08 21.74
N ARG A 150 -14.92 -16.18 22.50
CA ARG A 150 -15.14 -17.55 22.04
C ARG A 150 -16.49 -17.68 21.32
N SER A 151 -17.58 -17.25 21.96
CA SER A 151 -18.92 -17.27 21.36
C SER A 151 -19.05 -16.44 20.07
N ILE A 152 -18.25 -15.37 19.91
CA ILE A 152 -18.25 -14.56 18.69
C ILE A 152 -17.48 -15.27 17.57
N CYS A 153 -16.31 -15.84 17.89
CA CYS A 153 -15.40 -16.46 16.92
C CYS A 153 -15.89 -17.84 16.44
N GLU A 154 -16.67 -18.57 17.25
CA GLU A 154 -17.29 -19.85 16.89
C GLU A 154 -18.37 -19.72 15.80
N ASP A 155 -18.86 -18.49 15.51
CA ASP A 155 -19.80 -18.24 14.43
C ASP A 155 -19.16 -18.62 13.07
N LYS A 156 -19.92 -19.33 12.23
CA LYS A 156 -19.47 -19.70 10.87
C LYS A 156 -19.41 -18.50 9.94
N ASN A 157 -20.17 -17.44 10.25
CA ASN A 157 -20.22 -16.21 9.48
C ASN A 157 -19.57 -15.06 10.24
N TRP A 158 -18.37 -14.67 9.81
CA TRP A 158 -17.62 -13.56 10.40
C TRP A 158 -18.06 -12.19 9.87
N GLY A 159 -19.17 -12.11 9.15
CA GLY A 159 -19.79 -10.86 8.73
C GLY A 159 -20.10 -9.96 9.93
N GLY A 160 -19.58 -8.73 9.90
CA GLY A 160 -19.73 -7.77 11.00
C GLY A 160 -19.02 -8.19 12.30
N MET A 161 -18.07 -9.14 12.26
CA MET A 161 -17.38 -9.58 13.47
C MET A 161 -16.66 -8.44 14.20
N LEU A 162 -16.17 -7.43 13.48
CA LEU A 162 -15.45 -6.30 14.10
C LEU A 162 -16.33 -5.53 15.09
N CYS A 163 -17.62 -5.30 14.79
CA CYS A 163 -18.52 -4.65 15.74
C CYS A 163 -18.91 -5.57 16.91
N LYS A 164 -18.93 -6.89 16.72
CA LYS A 164 -19.17 -7.86 17.80
C LYS A 164 -18.00 -7.89 18.80
N LEU A 165 -16.77 -7.97 18.30
CA LEU A 165 -15.55 -7.98 19.11
C LEU A 165 -15.31 -6.62 19.78
N TRP A 166 -15.49 -5.55 19.02
CA TRP A 166 -15.31 -4.17 19.45
C TRP A 166 -16.60 -3.35 19.28
N PRO A 167 -17.55 -3.41 20.25
CA PRO A 167 -18.84 -2.74 20.15
C PRO A 167 -18.78 -1.22 19.99
N ASN A 168 -17.70 -0.60 20.45
CA ASN A 168 -17.48 0.85 20.36
C ASN A 168 -16.64 1.26 19.15
N VAL A 169 -16.36 0.34 18.23
CA VAL A 169 -15.66 0.66 16.97
C VAL A 169 -16.47 1.70 16.20
N ARG A 170 -15.82 2.81 15.82
CA ARG A 170 -16.48 3.90 15.08
C ARG A 170 -16.21 3.83 13.59
N TYR A 171 -15.01 3.38 13.24
CA TYR A 171 -14.55 3.23 11.88
C TYR A 171 -13.30 2.37 11.84
N ILE A 172 -12.93 1.91 10.65
CA ILE A 172 -11.66 1.23 10.39
C ILE A 172 -10.89 2.08 9.39
N ARG A 173 -9.66 2.46 9.71
CA ARG A 173 -8.83 3.29 8.82
C ARG A 173 -7.73 2.44 8.22
N CYS A 174 -7.66 2.39 6.90
CA CYS A 174 -6.70 1.54 6.22
C CYS A 174 -6.37 2.04 4.82
N VAL A 175 -5.21 1.63 4.32
CA VAL A 175 -4.86 1.83 2.91
C VAL A 175 -5.66 0.84 2.08
N THR A 176 -6.45 1.34 1.14
CA THR A 176 -7.30 0.53 0.25
C THR A 176 -6.93 0.65 -1.22
N THR A 177 -5.87 1.39 -1.54
CA THR A 177 -5.38 1.64 -2.91
C THR A 177 -4.25 0.69 -3.29
N GLY A 178 -3.88 0.66 -4.58
CA GLY A 178 -2.83 -0.23 -5.10
C GLY A 178 -3.15 -1.70 -4.85
N SER A 179 -2.12 -2.49 -4.55
CA SER A 179 -2.27 -3.91 -4.20
C SER A 179 -3.16 -4.17 -2.98
N MET A 180 -3.36 -3.20 -2.08
CA MET A 180 -4.24 -3.38 -0.91
C MET A 180 -5.73 -3.44 -1.28
N LYS A 181 -6.10 -2.99 -2.48
CA LYS A 181 -7.48 -3.00 -2.98
C LYS A 181 -8.11 -4.39 -2.93
N GLN A 182 -7.33 -5.45 -3.14
CA GLN A 182 -7.81 -6.84 -3.10
C GLN A 182 -8.44 -7.24 -1.76
N TYR A 183 -8.00 -6.64 -0.65
CA TYR A 183 -8.49 -6.98 0.68
C TYR A 183 -9.78 -6.22 1.04
N TYR A 184 -10.13 -5.16 0.30
CA TYR A 184 -11.27 -4.30 0.61
C TYR A 184 -12.62 -5.05 0.71
N PRO A 185 -12.99 -5.97 -0.20
CA PRO A 185 -14.25 -6.72 -0.08
C PRO A 185 -14.33 -7.56 1.20
N ARG A 186 -13.21 -8.19 1.57
CA ARG A 186 -13.12 -9.02 2.77
C ARG A 186 -13.17 -8.18 4.03
N LEU A 187 -12.48 -7.04 4.05
CA LEU A 187 -12.55 -6.10 5.15
C LEU A 187 -13.97 -5.55 5.32
N LYS A 188 -14.65 -5.22 4.22
CA LYS A 188 -16.05 -4.78 4.23
C LYS A 188 -16.98 -5.85 4.80
N HIS A 189 -16.75 -7.12 4.49
CA HIS A 189 -17.48 -8.23 5.09
C HIS A 189 -17.29 -8.28 6.62
N TYR A 190 -16.05 -8.22 7.12
CA TYR A 190 -15.77 -8.23 8.56
C TYR A 190 -16.24 -6.97 9.30
N ALA A 191 -16.19 -5.81 8.63
CA ALA A 191 -16.64 -4.54 9.15
C ALA A 191 -18.16 -4.48 9.32
N GLY A 192 -18.92 -5.12 8.42
CA GLY A 192 -20.37 -4.99 8.39
C GLY A 192 -20.77 -3.52 8.15
N GLU A 193 -21.51 -2.95 9.09
CA GLU A 193 -21.96 -1.54 9.04
C GLU A 193 -20.88 -0.53 9.45
N VAL A 194 -19.73 -0.98 9.95
CA VAL A 194 -18.65 -0.08 10.40
C VAL A 194 -18.02 0.62 9.19
N PRO A 195 -17.96 1.96 9.17
CA PRO A 195 -17.35 2.72 8.08
C PRO A 195 -15.89 2.33 7.85
N LEU A 196 -15.53 2.09 6.58
CA LEU A 196 -14.15 1.95 6.13
C LEU A 196 -13.64 3.29 5.62
N LEU A 197 -12.64 3.85 6.29
CA LEU A 197 -12.00 5.11 5.90
C LEU A 197 -10.70 4.84 5.16
N GLY A 198 -10.57 5.41 3.97
CA GLY A 198 -9.34 5.43 3.22
C GLY A 198 -8.23 6.17 3.97
N GLY A 199 -7.04 5.59 3.98
CA GLY A 199 -5.82 6.24 4.46
C GLY A 199 -5.36 7.36 3.55
N ASP A 200 -4.32 8.07 4.00
CA ASP A 200 -3.61 9.06 3.20
C ASP A 200 -2.46 8.40 2.41
N TYR A 201 -1.85 9.16 1.50
CA TYR A 201 -0.74 8.71 0.70
C TYR A 201 0.61 9.07 1.36
N PHE A 202 1.22 8.06 1.98
CA PHE A 202 2.51 8.15 2.66
C PHE A 202 3.52 7.16 2.08
N ALA A 203 4.78 7.58 2.02
CA ALA A 203 5.94 6.73 1.79
C ALA A 203 6.92 6.84 2.98
N SER A 204 7.89 5.93 3.06
CA SER A 204 8.91 6.00 4.14
C SER A 204 9.79 7.25 4.00
N GLU A 205 9.94 7.73 2.77
CA GLU A 205 10.76 8.87 2.39
C GLU A 205 10.07 10.21 2.69
N CYS A 206 8.75 10.31 2.48
CA CYS A 206 7.97 11.52 2.77
C CYS A 206 6.45 11.29 2.81
N CYS A 207 5.76 12.26 3.38
CA CYS A 207 4.30 12.39 3.27
C CYS A 207 3.98 12.96 1.89
N VAL A 208 3.19 12.28 1.07
CA VAL A 208 2.98 12.70 -0.33
C VAL A 208 1.68 13.48 -0.48
N GLY A 209 0.56 12.91 -0.04
CA GLY A 209 -0.75 13.53 -0.22
C GLY A 209 -1.80 13.07 0.79
N MET A 210 -2.85 13.85 0.93
CA MET A 210 -3.98 13.58 1.83
C MET A 210 -5.22 13.15 1.06
N ASN A 211 -5.96 12.20 1.64
CA ASN A 211 -7.28 11.85 1.14
C ASN A 211 -8.32 12.75 1.81
N LEU A 212 -8.91 13.69 1.07
CA LEU A 212 -9.93 14.59 1.61
C LEU A 212 -11.33 13.95 1.63
N ASP A 213 -11.55 12.93 0.80
CA ASP A 213 -12.82 12.23 0.66
C ASP A 213 -12.71 10.79 1.22
N ILE A 214 -12.34 10.68 2.51
CA ILE A 214 -11.97 9.42 3.16
C ILE A 214 -13.05 8.32 3.15
N MET A 215 -14.31 8.67 2.89
CA MET A 215 -15.44 7.73 2.85
C MET A 215 -15.64 7.09 1.46
N GLN A 216 -14.94 7.58 0.43
CA GLN A 216 -15.10 7.08 -0.93
C GLN A 216 -14.55 5.66 -1.08
N PRO A 217 -15.14 4.85 -1.98
CA PRO A 217 -14.65 3.52 -2.25
C PRO A 217 -13.27 3.58 -2.94
N PRO A 218 -12.48 2.50 -2.85
CA PRO A 218 -11.09 2.46 -3.31
C PRO A 218 -10.88 2.88 -4.77
N GLU A 219 -11.88 2.63 -5.63
CA GLU A 219 -11.86 2.93 -7.06
C GLU A 219 -11.84 4.43 -7.36
N THR A 220 -12.29 5.25 -6.42
CA THR A 220 -12.45 6.71 -6.57
C THR A 220 -11.57 7.51 -5.61
N THR A 221 -10.74 6.80 -4.83
CA THR A 221 -9.79 7.40 -3.89
C THR A 221 -8.78 8.23 -4.64
N ARG A 222 -8.71 9.51 -4.29
CA ARG A 222 -7.76 10.49 -4.83
C ARG A 222 -7.04 11.19 -3.69
N PHE A 223 -5.81 11.60 -3.93
CA PHE A 223 -4.96 12.26 -2.95
C PHE A 223 -4.60 13.65 -3.43
N VAL A 224 -4.80 14.66 -2.58
CA VAL A 224 -4.29 16.01 -2.80
C VAL A 224 -2.83 16.03 -2.36
N LEU A 225 -1.89 16.34 -3.27
CA LEU A 225 -0.50 16.50 -2.88
C LEU A 225 -0.35 17.63 -1.87
N LEU A 226 0.60 17.47 -0.94
CA LEU A 226 0.93 18.47 0.08
C LEU A 226 2.17 19.26 -0.32
N PRO A 227 2.05 20.48 -0.88
CA PRO A 227 3.18 21.20 -1.45
C PRO A 227 4.26 21.60 -0.44
N THR A 228 4.00 21.51 0.86
CA THR A 228 4.95 21.84 1.92
C THR A 228 5.63 20.61 2.54
N ALA A 229 5.23 19.40 2.15
CA ALA A 229 5.75 18.17 2.75
C ALA A 229 7.15 17.79 2.22
N ALA A 230 7.38 18.07 0.94
CA ALA A 230 8.63 17.88 0.22
C ALA A 230 8.58 18.74 -1.06
N TYR A 231 9.71 18.88 -1.76
CA TYR A 231 9.70 19.32 -3.14
C TYR A 231 9.46 18.12 -4.07
N PHE A 232 8.45 18.21 -4.92
CA PHE A 232 7.94 17.18 -5.80
C PHE A 232 8.22 17.55 -7.25
N GLU A 233 8.79 16.61 -7.99
CA GLU A 233 8.90 16.66 -9.43
C GLU A 233 8.19 15.43 -10.02
N PHE A 234 7.80 15.52 -11.28
CA PHE A 234 7.00 14.50 -11.94
C PHE A 234 7.69 14.06 -13.22
N LEU A 235 8.07 12.78 -13.29
CA LEU A 235 8.72 12.21 -14.46
C LEU A 235 7.65 11.59 -15.37
N PRO A 236 7.44 12.08 -16.61
CA PRO A 236 6.39 11.58 -17.49
C PRO A 236 6.47 10.07 -17.74
N PHE A 237 5.34 9.38 -17.59
CA PHE A 237 5.25 7.92 -17.69
C PHE A 237 4.21 7.49 -18.73
N ALA A 238 4.61 6.63 -19.67
CA ALA A 238 3.75 6.13 -20.73
C ALA A 238 2.90 4.97 -20.22
N SER A 239 1.59 5.05 -20.45
CA SER A 239 0.66 3.99 -20.05
C SER A 239 0.82 2.69 -20.85
N ASP A 240 1.39 2.78 -22.05
CA ASP A 240 1.52 1.71 -23.05
C ASP A 240 2.91 1.05 -23.08
N GLU A 241 3.97 1.81 -22.83
CA GLU A 241 5.35 1.31 -22.91
C GLU A 241 5.92 0.78 -21.58
N THR A 242 5.19 0.90 -20.47
CA THR A 242 5.69 0.60 -19.11
C THR A 242 7.01 1.30 -18.78
N ASN A 243 7.31 2.40 -19.49
CA ASN A 243 8.58 3.10 -19.46
C ASN A 243 8.35 4.60 -19.27
N VAL A 244 9.42 5.25 -18.81
CA VAL A 244 9.54 6.69 -18.72
C VAL A 244 9.67 7.27 -20.13
N VAL A 245 8.87 8.30 -20.47
CA VAL A 245 8.77 8.86 -21.84
C VAL A 245 9.79 9.97 -22.11
N GLY A 246 10.49 10.44 -21.07
CA GLY A 246 11.53 11.45 -21.20
C GLY A 246 12.42 11.51 -19.97
N GLU A 247 13.61 12.08 -20.11
CA GLU A 247 14.57 12.20 -18.99
C GLU A 247 14.29 13.42 -18.10
N GLU A 248 13.49 14.37 -18.59
CA GLU A 248 13.18 15.60 -17.88
C GLU A 248 11.91 15.48 -17.06
N THR A 249 12.02 15.85 -15.79
CA THR A 249 10.88 15.99 -14.89
C THR A 249 10.18 17.32 -15.13
N VAL A 250 8.87 17.36 -14.89
CA VAL A 250 8.08 18.60 -14.81
C VAL A 250 7.85 18.99 -13.36
N ASP A 251 7.65 20.29 -13.13
CA ASP A 251 7.27 20.84 -11.82
C ASP A 251 5.79 20.53 -11.51
N ILE A 252 5.36 20.78 -10.27
CA ILE A 252 3.98 20.57 -9.80
C ILE A 252 2.92 21.27 -10.67
N SER A 253 3.27 22.41 -11.26
CA SER A 253 2.39 23.20 -12.15
C SER A 253 2.36 22.69 -13.58
N GLY A 254 3.35 21.89 -13.99
CA GLY A 254 3.50 21.37 -15.34
C GLY A 254 2.82 20.03 -15.57
N VAL A 255 2.11 19.50 -14.57
CA VAL A 255 1.39 18.23 -14.70
C VAL A 255 0.05 18.40 -15.40
N GLU A 256 -0.37 17.41 -16.17
CA GLU A 256 -1.60 17.46 -16.97
C GLU A 256 -2.58 16.38 -16.53
N VAL A 257 -3.87 16.76 -16.44
CA VAL A 257 -4.96 15.82 -16.12
C VAL A 257 -5.00 14.68 -17.13
N GLY A 258 -5.15 13.46 -16.62
CA GLY A 258 -5.19 12.22 -17.39
C GLY A 258 -3.81 11.61 -17.66
N LYS A 259 -2.72 12.37 -17.52
CA LYS A 259 -1.36 11.85 -17.71
C LYS A 259 -0.84 11.13 -16.45
N MET A 260 0.08 10.19 -16.68
CA MET A 260 0.75 9.44 -15.63
C MET A 260 2.18 9.95 -15.45
N TYR A 261 2.63 9.93 -14.20
CA TYR A 261 3.96 10.37 -13.83
C TYR A 261 4.53 9.46 -12.75
N GLU A 262 5.84 9.25 -12.77
CA GLU A 262 6.54 8.78 -11.59
C GLU A 262 6.88 9.96 -10.68
N VAL A 263 6.58 9.81 -9.39
CA VAL A 263 6.87 10.85 -8.39
C VAL A 263 8.36 10.85 -8.06
N VAL A 264 8.96 12.04 -8.11
CA VAL A 264 10.34 12.30 -7.70
C VAL A 264 10.31 13.29 -6.53
N VAL A 265 11.10 13.03 -5.50
CA VAL A 265 11.05 13.83 -4.26
C VAL A 265 12.41 14.35 -3.85
N THR A 266 12.42 15.59 -3.36
CA THR A 266 13.52 16.20 -2.61
C THR A 266 12.99 16.56 -1.23
N THR A 267 13.64 16.06 -0.17
CA THR A 267 13.13 16.13 1.21
C THR A 267 14.07 16.89 2.13
N TYR A 268 13.53 17.43 3.22
CA TYR A 268 14.30 18.08 4.28
C TYR A 268 15.36 17.17 4.93
N ARG A 269 15.22 15.85 4.78
CA ARG A 269 16.07 14.84 5.44
C ARG A 269 17.13 14.22 4.52
N GLY A 270 17.38 14.81 3.36
CA GLY A 270 18.58 14.50 2.57
C GLY A 270 18.39 13.56 1.39
N PHE A 271 17.16 13.28 0.98
CA PHE A 271 16.87 12.76 -0.36
C PHE A 271 16.75 13.92 -1.34
N TYR A 272 17.44 13.86 -2.48
CA TYR A 272 17.40 14.89 -3.52
C TYR A 272 17.17 14.21 -4.86
N ARG A 273 16.18 14.71 -5.61
CA ARG A 273 15.73 14.15 -6.88
C ARG A 273 15.57 12.62 -6.84
N TYR A 274 15.02 12.13 -5.74
CA TYR A 274 14.87 10.71 -5.45
C TYR A 274 13.62 10.17 -6.15
N ARG A 275 13.79 9.18 -7.04
CA ARG A 275 12.66 8.51 -7.69
C ARG A 275 11.92 7.66 -6.65
N LEU A 276 10.75 8.14 -6.22
CA LEU A 276 9.92 7.47 -5.22
C LEU A 276 9.46 6.09 -5.72
N GLY A 277 9.31 5.95 -7.03
CA GLY A 277 8.88 4.71 -7.64
C GLY A 277 7.38 4.49 -7.58
N ASP A 278 6.61 5.54 -7.31
CA ASP A 278 5.17 5.51 -7.39
C ASP A 278 4.73 6.13 -8.72
N ILE A 279 3.95 5.38 -9.48
CA ILE A 279 3.26 5.91 -10.66
C ILE A 279 1.90 6.42 -10.23
N VAL A 280 1.66 7.69 -10.49
CA VAL A 280 0.42 8.37 -10.18
C VAL A 280 -0.22 8.92 -11.44
N ARG A 281 -1.54 8.97 -11.48
CA ARG A 281 -2.31 9.63 -12.53
C ARG A 281 -2.89 10.92 -11.98
N VAL A 282 -2.68 12.04 -12.67
CA VAL A 282 -3.34 13.29 -12.30
C VAL A 282 -4.80 13.23 -12.74
N VAL A 283 -5.72 13.49 -11.81
CA VAL A 283 -7.17 13.43 -12.08
C VAL A 283 -7.88 14.77 -11.91
N GLY A 284 -7.18 15.76 -11.37
CA GLY A 284 -7.72 17.10 -11.18
C GLY A 284 -6.79 17.94 -10.32
N PHE A 285 -7.32 19.00 -9.76
CA PHE A 285 -6.61 19.90 -8.86
C PHE A 285 -7.53 20.29 -7.70
N TYR A 286 -6.97 20.36 -6.50
CA TYR A 286 -7.58 20.97 -5.33
C TYR A 286 -6.91 22.31 -5.12
N ASN A 287 -7.66 23.39 -5.31
CA ASN A 287 -7.06 24.72 -5.54
C ASN A 287 -6.05 24.64 -6.70
N SER A 288 -4.76 24.91 -6.47
CA SER A 288 -3.70 24.70 -7.48
C SER A 288 -2.84 23.46 -7.22
N SER A 289 -3.08 22.70 -6.14
CA SER A 289 -2.35 21.46 -5.87
C SER A 289 -2.93 20.28 -6.66
N PRO A 290 -2.11 19.44 -7.32
CA PRO A 290 -2.60 18.30 -8.08
C PRO A 290 -3.34 17.29 -7.20
N GLN A 291 -4.46 16.80 -7.71
CA GLN A 291 -5.13 15.60 -7.22
C GLN A 291 -4.68 14.40 -8.04
N VAL A 292 -4.22 13.36 -7.35
CA VAL A 292 -3.66 12.18 -7.99
C VAL A 292 -4.29 10.89 -7.50
N GLU A 293 -4.33 9.90 -8.39
CA GLU A 293 -4.65 8.52 -8.08
C GLU A 293 -3.37 7.69 -8.12
N PHE A 294 -3.17 6.84 -7.12
CA PHE A 294 -2.11 5.85 -7.15
C PHE A 294 -2.42 4.77 -8.18
N VAL A 295 -1.51 4.54 -9.13
CA VAL A 295 -1.69 3.54 -10.20
C VAL A 295 -0.96 2.24 -9.86
N MET A 296 0.34 2.31 -9.59
CA MET A 296 1.19 1.16 -9.29
C MET A 296 2.57 1.60 -8.80
N ARG A 297 3.34 0.68 -8.22
CA ARG A 297 4.80 0.87 -8.14
C ARG A 297 5.42 0.77 -9.53
N ALA A 298 6.33 1.69 -9.86
CA ALA A 298 7.04 1.67 -11.14
C ALA A 298 7.87 0.37 -11.25
N PRO A 299 7.96 -0.22 -12.45
CA PRO A 299 8.75 -1.43 -12.67
C PRO A 299 10.22 -1.22 -12.26
N LYS A 300 10.88 -2.28 -11.78
CA LYS A 300 12.28 -2.27 -11.37
C LYS A 300 13.24 -2.13 -12.55
N SER A 301 12.81 -2.56 -13.73
CA SER A 301 13.57 -2.52 -14.98
C SER A 301 12.62 -2.32 -16.16
N SER A 302 13.09 -1.67 -17.22
CA SER A 302 12.39 -1.60 -18.51
C SER A 302 12.16 -2.97 -19.17
N SER A 303 12.83 -4.01 -18.67
CA SER A 303 12.63 -5.40 -19.10
C SER A 303 11.55 -6.15 -18.31
N GLU A 304 10.96 -5.51 -17.28
CA GLU A 304 9.88 -6.09 -16.50
C GLU A 304 8.55 -5.93 -17.24
N ILE A 305 8.12 -7.02 -17.86
CA ILE A 305 6.92 -7.08 -18.71
C ILE A 305 5.62 -7.08 -17.87
N ILE A 306 5.70 -7.57 -16.63
CA ILE A 306 4.56 -7.76 -15.73
C ILE A 306 4.74 -6.86 -14.52
N ASN A 307 3.83 -5.91 -14.32
CA ASN A 307 3.83 -5.00 -13.19
C ASN A 307 2.64 -5.30 -12.24
N GLU A 308 2.60 -4.59 -11.10
CA GLU A 308 1.54 -4.72 -10.09
C GLU A 308 0.14 -4.57 -10.69
N LYS A 309 -0.07 -3.60 -11.58
CA LYS A 309 -1.37 -3.37 -12.23
C LYS A 309 -1.81 -4.56 -13.09
N HIS A 310 -0.90 -5.14 -13.87
CA HIS A 310 -1.17 -6.32 -14.69
C HIS A 310 -1.54 -7.52 -13.81
N LEU A 311 -0.77 -7.77 -12.75
CA LEU A 311 -1.04 -8.87 -11.83
C LEU A 311 -2.38 -8.73 -11.12
N MET A 312 -2.69 -7.54 -10.59
CA MET A 312 -3.96 -7.28 -9.92
C MET A 312 -5.15 -7.49 -10.87
N SER A 313 -5.08 -6.96 -12.09
CA SER A 313 -6.12 -7.14 -13.10
C SER A 313 -6.31 -8.61 -13.49
N ALA A 314 -5.20 -9.35 -13.62
CA ALA A 314 -5.22 -10.77 -13.94
C ALA A 314 -5.84 -11.61 -12.81
N MET A 315 -5.55 -11.27 -11.55
CA MET A 315 -6.15 -11.95 -10.40
C MET A 315 -7.63 -11.62 -10.22
N GLU A 316 -8.07 -10.40 -10.51
CA GLU A 316 -9.49 -10.03 -10.54
C GLU A 316 -10.26 -10.86 -11.60
N SER A 317 -9.70 -10.97 -12.81
CA SER A 317 -10.25 -11.80 -13.89
C SER A 317 -10.32 -13.28 -13.48
N PHE A 318 -9.22 -13.81 -12.95
CA PHE A 318 -9.13 -15.20 -12.51
C PHE A 318 -10.07 -15.53 -11.34
N GLN A 319 -10.22 -14.63 -10.37
CA GLN A 319 -11.19 -14.76 -9.28
C GLN A 319 -12.62 -14.87 -9.83
N SER A 320 -12.97 -14.11 -10.87
CA SER A 320 -14.29 -14.21 -11.53
C SER A 320 -14.49 -15.58 -12.18
N VAL A 321 -13.50 -16.06 -12.93
CA VAL A 321 -13.55 -17.36 -13.62
C VAL A 321 -13.65 -18.52 -12.62
N ILE A 322 -12.82 -18.55 -11.58
CA ILE A 322 -12.84 -19.61 -10.57
C ILE A 322 -14.17 -19.63 -9.81
N ARG A 323 -14.71 -18.46 -9.44
CA ARG A 323 -15.99 -18.36 -8.74
C ARG A 323 -17.12 -18.99 -9.56
N ASN A 324 -17.11 -18.78 -10.88
CA ASN A 324 -18.12 -19.35 -11.78
C ASN A 324 -17.92 -20.84 -12.05
N ALA A 325 -16.67 -21.30 -12.15
CA ALA A 325 -16.35 -22.67 -12.49
C ALA A 325 -16.57 -23.65 -11.32
N VAL A 326 -16.15 -23.26 -10.11
CA VAL A 326 -16.08 -24.18 -8.95
C VAL A 326 -16.56 -23.57 -7.64
N ALA A 327 -17.22 -22.41 -7.69
CA ALA A 327 -17.71 -21.69 -6.51
C ALA A 327 -16.61 -21.43 -5.47
N ALA A 328 -15.35 -21.36 -5.89
CA ALA A 328 -14.22 -21.11 -5.02
C ALA A 328 -13.88 -19.63 -4.94
N GLU A 329 -13.32 -19.24 -3.79
CA GLU A 329 -12.97 -17.86 -3.47
C GLU A 329 -11.51 -17.80 -3.04
N ILE A 330 -10.72 -16.94 -3.69
CA ILE A 330 -9.31 -16.73 -3.38
C ILE A 330 -9.26 -15.87 -2.13
N SER A 331 -8.60 -16.39 -1.08
CA SER A 331 -8.42 -15.69 0.19
C SER A 331 -7.23 -14.73 0.16
N GLU A 332 -6.17 -15.11 -0.54
CA GLU A 332 -4.92 -14.35 -0.68
C GLU A 332 -4.13 -14.85 -1.89
N PHE A 333 -3.26 -14.01 -2.44
CA PHE A 333 -2.28 -14.46 -3.42
C PHE A 333 -0.94 -13.73 -3.25
N ALA A 334 0.12 -14.40 -3.68
CA ALA A 334 1.46 -13.83 -3.77
C ALA A 334 2.07 -14.20 -5.11
N SER A 335 2.94 -13.35 -5.66
CA SER A 335 3.64 -13.65 -6.90
C SER A 335 5.14 -13.49 -6.75
N PHE A 336 5.87 -14.33 -7.47
CA PHE A 336 7.32 -14.26 -7.57
C PHE A 336 7.75 -14.48 -9.02
N LEU A 337 8.52 -13.55 -9.56
CA LEU A 337 9.15 -13.71 -10.87
C LEU A 337 10.50 -14.39 -10.70
N ASP A 338 10.57 -15.66 -11.08
CA ASP A 338 11.78 -16.46 -11.05
C ASP A 338 12.69 -16.11 -12.24
N LEU A 339 13.68 -15.27 -11.95
CA LEU A 339 14.67 -14.82 -12.93
C LEU A 339 15.80 -15.84 -13.15
N THR A 340 15.86 -16.91 -12.35
CA THR A 340 16.91 -17.93 -12.46
C THR A 340 16.63 -18.96 -13.56
N LEU A 341 15.37 -19.06 -13.98
CA LEU A 341 14.93 -19.98 -15.03
C LEU A 341 15.04 -19.35 -16.42
N SER A 342 15.28 -20.21 -17.42
CA SER A 342 15.24 -19.84 -18.84
C SER A 342 14.30 -20.81 -19.57
N PRO A 343 13.10 -20.37 -19.99
CA PRO A 343 12.58 -19.01 -19.86
C PRO A 343 12.30 -18.64 -18.39
N LYS A 344 12.36 -17.33 -18.08
CA LYS A 344 11.89 -16.77 -16.80
C LYS A 344 10.49 -17.30 -16.50
N GLN A 345 10.09 -17.44 -15.24
CA GLN A 345 8.75 -17.93 -14.89
C GLN A 345 8.09 -17.04 -13.84
N LEU A 346 6.82 -16.67 -14.05
CA LEU A 346 6.01 -16.02 -13.04
C LEU A 346 5.30 -17.11 -12.25
N LYS A 347 5.60 -17.21 -10.97
CA LYS A 347 4.94 -18.11 -10.02
C LYS A 347 3.91 -17.30 -9.26
N VAL A 348 2.65 -17.73 -9.29
CA VAL A 348 1.57 -17.15 -8.48
C VAL A 348 1.08 -18.21 -7.52
N TYR A 349 1.20 -17.90 -6.23
CA TYR A 349 0.72 -18.68 -5.12
C TYR A 349 -0.67 -18.16 -4.77
N ILE A 350 -1.64 -19.06 -4.67
CA ILE A 350 -3.04 -18.72 -4.47
C ILE A 350 -3.51 -19.51 -3.25
N GLU A 351 -4.00 -18.79 -2.26
CA GLU A 351 -4.70 -19.37 -1.14
C GLU A 351 -6.20 -19.34 -1.44
N VAL A 352 -6.88 -20.47 -1.26
CA VAL A 352 -8.32 -20.61 -1.52
C VAL A 352 -9.02 -20.81 -0.18
N ARG A 353 -10.22 -20.24 -0.05
CA ARG A 353 -11.02 -20.31 1.17
C ARG A 353 -11.28 -21.74 1.62
N GLU A 354 -11.02 -21.98 2.90
CA GLU A 354 -11.25 -23.24 3.61
C GLU A 354 -12.72 -23.70 3.51
N GLY A 355 -12.94 -24.99 3.24
CA GLY A 355 -14.27 -25.57 3.02
C GLY A 355 -14.72 -25.57 1.56
N CYS A 356 -13.89 -25.09 0.63
CA CYS A 356 -14.05 -25.46 -0.78
C CYS A 356 -13.93 -26.98 -0.93
N MET A 357 -14.93 -27.62 -1.56
CA MET A 357 -14.85 -29.04 -1.97
C MET A 357 -13.76 -29.25 -3.04
N PHE A 358 -13.26 -28.16 -3.60
CA PHE A 358 -12.14 -28.04 -4.52
C PHE A 358 -10.83 -28.20 -3.72
N LEU A 359 -9.92 -29.09 -4.15
CA LEU A 359 -8.66 -29.50 -3.48
C LEU A 359 -8.77 -30.61 -2.40
N GLN A 360 -9.87 -31.36 -2.32
CA GLN A 360 -9.84 -32.64 -1.60
C GLN A 360 -8.92 -33.64 -2.32
N GLU A 361 -8.16 -34.47 -1.60
CA GLU A 361 -7.21 -35.44 -2.20
C GLU A 361 -7.87 -36.30 -3.29
N GLU A 362 -9.12 -36.69 -3.08
CA GLU A 362 -9.91 -37.53 -4.00
C GLU A 362 -10.30 -36.83 -5.31
N LYS A 363 -10.22 -35.49 -5.38
CA LYS A 363 -10.58 -34.65 -6.54
C LYS A 363 -9.45 -33.76 -7.02
N LEU A 364 -8.22 -34.07 -6.62
CA LEU A 364 -7.06 -33.22 -6.91
C LEU A 364 -6.82 -33.09 -8.42
N GLU A 365 -6.90 -34.18 -9.18
CA GLU A 365 -6.67 -34.17 -10.64
C GLU A 365 -7.70 -33.30 -11.38
N GLU A 366 -8.99 -33.43 -11.03
CA GLU A 366 -10.07 -32.60 -11.59
C GLU A 366 -9.86 -31.12 -11.21
N SER A 367 -9.47 -30.86 -9.97
CA SER A 367 -9.18 -29.51 -9.49
C SER A 367 -8.00 -28.88 -10.24
N VAL A 368 -6.94 -29.66 -10.49
CA VAL A 368 -5.77 -29.23 -11.28
C VAL A 368 -6.17 -28.92 -12.71
N GLU A 369 -7.04 -29.73 -13.34
CA GLU A 369 -7.47 -29.48 -14.71
C GLU A 369 -8.33 -28.22 -14.83
N ILE A 370 -9.19 -27.98 -13.85
CA ILE A 370 -9.95 -26.72 -13.75
C ILE A 370 -9.00 -25.54 -13.52
N LEU A 371 -8.04 -25.64 -12.60
CA LEU A 371 -7.04 -24.59 -12.38
C LEU A 371 -6.22 -24.30 -13.63
N LYS A 372 -5.85 -25.33 -14.42
CA LYS A 372 -5.17 -25.16 -15.71
C LYS A 372 -6.03 -24.43 -16.71
N ARG A 373 -7.30 -24.83 -16.82
CA ARG A 373 -8.26 -24.20 -17.73
C ARG A 373 -8.48 -22.73 -17.34
N CYS A 374 -8.67 -22.46 -16.06
CA CYS A 374 -8.84 -21.11 -15.53
C CYS A 374 -7.55 -20.29 -15.62
N GLY A 375 -6.38 -20.92 -15.48
CA GLY A 375 -5.07 -20.25 -15.49
C GLY A 375 -4.78 -19.49 -16.79
N SER A 376 -5.40 -19.90 -17.89
CA SER A 376 -5.36 -19.15 -19.16
C SER A 376 -5.89 -17.71 -19.01
N SER A 377 -6.87 -17.47 -18.14
CA SER A 377 -7.43 -16.12 -17.93
C SER A 377 -6.43 -15.18 -17.24
N ILE A 378 -5.50 -15.72 -16.45
CA ILE A 378 -4.40 -14.93 -15.88
C ILE A 378 -3.53 -14.46 -17.03
N GLU A 379 -3.06 -15.37 -17.88
CA GLU A 379 -2.18 -15.05 -19.01
C GLU A 379 -2.79 -14.03 -19.97
N ASP A 380 -4.07 -14.18 -20.31
CA ASP A 380 -4.80 -13.27 -21.20
C ASP A 380 -4.90 -11.84 -20.64
N SER A 381 -4.76 -11.69 -19.32
CA SER A 381 -4.88 -10.42 -18.60
C SER A 381 -3.53 -9.76 -18.26
N LEU A 382 -2.40 -10.41 -18.54
CA LEU A 382 -1.04 -9.90 -18.23
C LEU A 382 -0.55 -8.81 -19.20
N GLY A 383 -1.39 -8.36 -20.13
CA GLY A 383 -1.14 -7.23 -21.03
C GLY A 383 -0.56 -7.62 -22.40
N GLY A 384 -0.60 -6.68 -23.35
CA GLY A 384 -0.27 -6.93 -24.76
C GLY A 384 1.21 -7.31 -25.00
N ILE A 385 2.15 -6.70 -24.28
CA ILE A 385 3.58 -6.98 -24.43
C ILE A 385 3.90 -8.43 -24.01
N TYR A 386 3.28 -8.90 -22.92
CA TYR A 386 3.39 -10.29 -22.48
C TYR A 386 2.90 -11.27 -23.57
N MET A 387 1.76 -10.97 -24.17
CA MET A 387 1.18 -11.80 -25.24
C MET A 387 2.07 -11.85 -26.48
N VAL A 388 2.68 -10.73 -26.87
CA VAL A 388 3.63 -10.67 -28.01
C VAL A 388 4.91 -11.44 -27.71
N ASP A 389 5.51 -11.29 -26.52
CA ASP A 389 6.70 -12.05 -26.12
C ASP A 389 6.41 -13.56 -26.08
N ARG A 390 5.25 -13.96 -25.57
CA ARG A 390 4.76 -15.36 -25.62
C ARG A 390 4.67 -15.89 -27.05
N GLN A 391 4.02 -15.17 -27.95
CA GLN A 391 3.85 -15.58 -29.35
C GLN A 391 5.19 -15.72 -30.09
N ARG A 392 6.15 -14.83 -29.80
CA ARG A 392 7.51 -14.88 -30.37
C ARG A 392 8.30 -16.12 -29.92
N ARG A 393 8.02 -16.67 -28.73
CA ARG A 393 8.81 -17.77 -28.13
C ARG A 393 8.39 -19.18 -28.54
N ARG A 394 7.31 -19.38 -29.31
CA ARG A 394 6.87 -20.67 -29.92
C ARG A 394 7.11 -21.96 -29.07
N ASP A 395 6.96 -21.95 -27.74
CA ASP A 395 6.53 -23.13 -26.94
C ASP A 395 6.57 -22.90 -25.41
N ARG A 396 5.59 -23.56 -24.77
CA ARG A 396 5.26 -23.75 -23.33
C ARG A 396 4.70 -22.54 -22.55
N PRO A 397 3.59 -22.74 -21.80
CA PRO A 397 3.10 -21.73 -20.85
C PRO A 397 4.20 -21.41 -19.82
N PHE A 398 4.18 -20.18 -19.30
CA PHE A 398 5.11 -19.75 -18.23
C PHE A 398 4.91 -20.52 -16.91
N TRP A 399 3.90 -21.40 -16.86
CA TRP A 399 3.47 -22.19 -15.72
C TRP A 399 3.98 -23.62 -15.79
N GLN A 400 4.83 -23.99 -14.84
CA GLN A 400 4.93 -25.37 -14.38
C GLN A 400 4.48 -25.39 -12.91
N TYR A 401 3.41 -26.12 -12.64
CA TYR A 401 2.97 -26.42 -11.28
C TYR A 401 4.08 -27.24 -10.61
N PRO A 402 4.68 -26.76 -9.51
CA PRO A 402 5.34 -27.68 -8.60
C PRO A 402 4.22 -28.52 -7.97
N LEU A 403 4.27 -29.83 -8.20
CA LEU A 403 3.49 -30.81 -7.45
C LEU A 403 3.85 -30.75 -5.96
#